data_AF-A0A1G9E6V7-F1
#
_entry.id   AF-A0A1G9E6V7-F1
#
_cell.length_a   1.000
_cell.length_b   1.000
_cell.length_c   1.000
_cell.angle_alpha   90.00
_cell.angle_beta   90.00
_cell.angle_gamma   90.00
#
_symmetry.space_group_name_H-M   'P 1'
#
loop_
_entity.id
_entity.type
_entity.pdbx_description
1 polymer ?
#
loop_
_entity_poly.entity_id
_entity_poly.type
_entity_poly.pdbx_seq_one_letter_code
_entity_poly.pdbx_strand_id
1 'polypeptide(L)'
;MSSTGIVRRHDDREPGAPATPPVTLVDWLMLALAIISVVLLVWITFWDVPGVWEERVVIADYVICGIFFVEFCVRWVRSGLGWKFLALYWYEILGMIPLSDPAFRAFRLLRVVVIFVRLMRVADRTFGDRITAYVVGRFSGAIVNAIRTPITVAVLDEVIAVIQTGNYTRHISTAIEENRAEIDALIIDLIRQDQATGKLRYLPFHDDVVRLVADTVLRLVEEGLADTRVHEIISDAIRESAVELRENIGSEAHAAVKRDKERFGK
;
A
#
# COMPACT_ATOMS: atom_id res chain seq x y z
N MET A 1 38.98 -2.81 -33.72
CA MET A 1 37.86 -2.11 -33.05
C MET A 1 36.92 -3.18 -32.50
N SER A 2 37.12 -3.59 -31.24
CA SER A 2 36.23 -4.56 -30.57
C SER A 2 35.18 -3.80 -29.78
N SER A 3 33.91 -4.01 -30.14
CA SER A 3 32.76 -3.50 -29.41
C SER A 3 32.44 -4.47 -28.27
N THR A 4 32.75 -4.08 -27.05
CA THR A 4 32.42 -4.84 -25.84
C THR A 4 30.97 -4.57 -25.47
N GLY A 5 30.09 -5.52 -25.78
CA GLY A 5 28.70 -5.50 -25.36
C GLY A 5 28.59 -5.57 -23.84
N ILE A 6 28.01 -4.53 -23.25
CA ILE A 6 27.65 -4.50 -21.83
C ILE A 6 26.46 -5.45 -21.63
N VAL A 7 26.74 -6.65 -21.13
CA VAL A 7 25.71 -7.56 -20.61
C VAL A 7 25.13 -6.91 -19.35
N ARG A 8 23.97 -6.24 -19.48
CA ARG A 8 23.17 -5.85 -18.33
C ARG A 8 22.64 -7.14 -17.68
N ARG A 9 23.18 -7.49 -16.50
CA ARG A 9 22.56 -8.48 -15.62
C ARG A 9 21.13 -8.02 -15.34
N HIS A 10 20.17 -8.87 -15.67
CA HIS A 10 18.81 -8.77 -15.17
C HIS A 10 18.89 -8.90 -13.64
N ASP A 11 18.50 -7.85 -12.92
CA ASP A 11 18.48 -7.85 -11.47
C ASP A 11 17.15 -8.47 -11.04
N ASP A 12 17.16 -9.77 -10.72
CA ASP A 12 15.97 -10.54 -10.31
C ASP A 12 15.50 -10.21 -8.87
N ARG A 13 15.66 -8.96 -8.43
CA ARG A 13 15.24 -8.53 -7.10
C ARG A 13 13.77 -8.20 -7.09
N GLU A 14 12.98 -9.04 -6.41
CA GLU A 14 11.59 -8.73 -6.05
C GLU A 14 11.51 -7.35 -5.36
N PRO A 15 10.71 -6.40 -5.87
CA PRO A 15 10.54 -5.11 -5.22
C PRO A 15 9.68 -5.27 -3.96
N GLY A 16 10.32 -5.26 -2.78
CA GLY A 16 9.60 -5.28 -1.50
C GLY A 16 10.36 -5.86 -0.31
N ALA A 17 11.54 -6.46 -0.48
CA ALA A 17 12.32 -6.97 0.64
C ALA A 17 13.11 -5.84 1.32
N PRO A 18 12.82 -5.45 2.58
CA PRO A 18 13.69 -4.52 3.30
C PRO A 18 15.07 -5.14 3.48
N ALA A 19 16.12 -4.37 3.19
CA ALA A 19 17.50 -4.78 3.45
C ALA A 19 17.64 -5.09 4.96
N THR A 20 17.89 -6.35 5.30
CA THR A 20 18.20 -6.72 6.68
C THR A 20 19.55 -6.14 7.04
N PRO A 21 19.67 -5.30 8.11
CA PRO A 21 20.97 -4.87 8.58
C PRO A 21 21.81 -6.12 8.95
N PRO A 22 23.09 -6.20 8.56
CA PRO A 22 23.94 -7.30 8.97
C PRO A 22 24.08 -7.27 10.50
N VAL A 23 23.73 -8.38 11.15
CA VAL A 23 23.99 -8.56 12.58
C VAL A 23 25.47 -8.35 12.85
N THR A 24 25.80 -7.37 13.68
CA THR A 24 27.21 -7.05 13.95
C THR A 24 27.76 -8.02 14.99
N LEU A 25 29.07 -8.29 14.98
CA LEU A 25 29.73 -9.09 16.03
C LEU A 25 29.51 -8.51 17.44
N VAL A 26 29.30 -7.18 17.51
CA VAL A 26 28.94 -6.47 18.73
C VAL A 26 27.57 -6.93 19.25
N ASP A 27 26.59 -7.19 18.38
CA ASP A 27 25.27 -7.63 18.79
C ASP A 27 25.28 -9.02 19.43
N TRP A 28 26.10 -9.93 18.89
CA TRP A 28 26.31 -11.27 19.45
C TRP A 28 27.05 -11.24 20.78
N LEU A 29 28.07 -10.39 20.90
CA LEU A 29 28.77 -10.19 22.16
C LEU A 29 27.81 -9.66 23.23
N MET A 30 27.01 -8.64 22.89
CA MET A 30 26.04 -8.03 23.81
C MET A 30 24.93 -9.00 24.23
N LEU A 31 24.47 -9.86 23.31
CA LEU A 31 23.53 -10.94 23.62
C LEU A 31 24.14 -11.95 24.61
N ALA A 32 25.39 -12.37 24.38
CA ALA A 32 26.09 -13.29 25.27
C ALA A 32 26.26 -12.69 26.68
N LEU A 33 26.67 -11.42 26.78
CA LEU A 33 26.76 -10.70 28.07
C LEU A 33 25.40 -10.63 28.78
N ALA A 34 24.31 -10.41 28.04
CA ALA A 34 22.97 -10.31 28.62
C ALA A 34 22.50 -11.67 29.19
N ILE A 35 22.73 -12.75 28.45
CA ILE A 35 22.42 -14.12 28.90
C ILE A 35 23.23 -14.46 30.15
N ILE A 36 24.54 -14.19 30.13
CA ILE A 36 25.43 -14.42 31.29
C ILE A 36 24.94 -13.65 32.51
N SER A 37 24.57 -12.37 32.34
CA SER A 37 24.03 -11.54 33.42
C SER A 37 22.73 -12.11 34.01
N VAL A 38 21.79 -12.58 33.18
CA VAL A 38 20.56 -13.21 33.67
C VAL A 38 20.86 -14.50 34.42
N VAL A 39 21.73 -15.36 33.89
CA VAL A 39 22.10 -16.63 34.53
C VAL A 39 22.75 -16.41 35.89
N LEU A 40 23.70 -15.45 35.99
CA LEU A 40 24.35 -15.09 37.25
C LEU A 40 23.34 -14.57 38.28
N LEU A 41 22.38 -13.73 37.84
CA LEU A 41 21.34 -13.16 38.71
C LEU A 41 20.33 -14.22 39.18
N VAL A 42 19.99 -15.19 38.33
CA VAL A 42 19.14 -16.33 38.71
C VAL A 42 19.89 -17.22 39.71
N TRP A 43 21.16 -17.51 39.47
CA TRP A 43 21.99 -18.37 40.31
C TRP A 43 22.06 -17.86 41.76
N ILE A 44 22.41 -16.58 41.96
CA ILE A 44 22.47 -15.93 43.29
C ILE A 44 21.08 -15.75 43.94
N THR A 45 20.00 -15.85 43.17
CA THR A 45 18.63 -15.67 43.70
C THR A 45 18.03 -16.98 44.21
N PHE A 46 18.33 -18.09 43.56
CA PHE A 46 17.75 -19.40 43.90
C PHE A 46 18.68 -20.27 44.74
N TRP A 47 19.99 -20.02 44.73
CA TRP A 47 20.97 -20.79 45.50
C TRP A 47 21.54 -19.96 46.65
N ASP A 48 21.71 -20.59 47.82
CA ASP A 48 22.35 -19.95 48.97
C ASP A 48 23.87 -20.03 48.77
N VAL A 49 24.48 -18.90 48.40
CA VAL A 49 25.86 -18.81 47.94
C VAL A 49 26.73 -18.18 49.04
N PRO A 50 27.93 -18.71 49.33
CA PRO A 50 28.84 -18.11 50.32
C PRO A 50 29.17 -16.65 49.95
N GLY A 51 29.24 -15.75 50.93
CA GLY A 51 29.35 -14.29 50.71
C GLY A 51 30.52 -13.83 49.82
N VAL A 52 31.61 -14.60 49.73
CA VAL A 52 32.75 -14.33 48.82
C VAL A 52 32.36 -14.45 47.35
N TRP A 53 31.47 -15.38 47.02
CA TRP A 53 30.95 -15.58 45.66
C TRP A 53 29.82 -14.60 45.34
N GLU A 54 29.04 -14.22 46.35
CA GLU A 54 28.01 -13.18 46.24
C GLU A 54 28.64 -11.86 45.76
N GLU A 55 29.70 -11.40 46.42
CA GLU A 55 30.42 -10.16 46.09
C GLU A 55 31.01 -10.17 44.67
N ARG A 56 31.58 -11.31 44.24
CA ARG A 56 32.13 -11.45 42.89
C ARG A 56 31.07 -11.37 41.81
N VAL A 57 29.89 -11.96 42.05
CA VAL A 57 28.75 -11.89 41.13
C VAL A 57 28.20 -10.46 41.07
N VAL A 58 28.16 -9.75 42.20
CA VAL A 58 27.77 -8.33 42.27
C VAL A 58 28.72 -7.49 41.41
N ILE A 59 30.04 -7.65 41.58
CA ILE A 59 31.05 -6.91 40.81
C ILE A 59 30.92 -7.22 39.30
N ALA A 60 30.72 -8.50 38.94
CA ALA A 60 30.51 -8.88 37.55
C ALA A 60 29.26 -8.23 36.94
N ASP A 61 28.16 -8.14 37.70
CA ASP A 61 26.93 -7.48 37.24
C ASP A 61 27.15 -5.98 37.01
N TYR A 62 27.89 -5.31 37.90
CA TYR A 62 28.27 -3.90 37.72
C TYR A 62 29.09 -3.66 36.45
N VAL A 63 30.05 -4.54 36.15
CA VAL A 63 30.86 -4.43 34.92
C VAL A 63 29.99 -4.62 33.68
N ILE A 64 29.11 -5.62 33.68
CA ILE A 64 28.20 -5.90 32.56
C ILE A 64 27.22 -4.73 32.35
N CYS A 65 26.63 -4.20 33.42
CA CYS A 65 25.78 -3.01 33.38
C CYS A 65 26.54 -1.78 32.83
N GLY A 66 27.81 -1.60 33.19
CA GLY A 66 28.67 -0.55 32.66
C GLY A 66 28.88 -0.66 31.15
N ILE A 67 29.10 -1.88 30.63
CA ILE A 67 29.23 -2.12 29.19
C ILE A 67 27.92 -1.79 28.45
N PHE A 68 26.77 -2.19 29.01
CA PHE A 68 25.45 -1.83 28.45
C PHE A 68 25.19 -0.33 28.45
N PHE A 69 25.61 0.37 29.52
CA PHE A 69 25.48 1.81 29.62
C PHE A 69 26.27 2.54 28.52
N VAL A 70 27.53 2.16 28.33
CA VAL A 70 28.39 2.77 27.30
C VAL A 70 27.83 2.53 25.90
N GLU A 71 27.40 1.31 25.58
CA GLU A 71 26.78 1.00 24.28
C GLU A 71 25.54 1.86 24.02
N PHE A 72 24.66 1.96 25.01
CA PHE A 72 23.44 2.75 24.92
C PHE A 72 23.72 4.24 24.74
N CYS A 73 24.67 4.81 25.49
CA CYS A 73 25.06 6.22 25.34
C CYS A 73 25.61 6.48 23.93
N VAL A 74 26.47 5.60 23.42
CA VAL A 74 27.01 5.70 22.06
C VAL A 74 25.89 5.63 21.02
N ARG A 75 24.93 4.70 21.20
CA ARG A 75 23.79 4.55 20.28
C ARG A 75 22.83 5.73 20.37
N TRP A 76 22.59 6.26 21.56
CA TRP A 76 21.75 7.43 21.78
C TRP A 76 22.33 8.65 21.06
N VAL A 77 23.61 8.94 21.25
CA VAL A 77 24.31 10.07 20.58
C VAL A 77 24.30 9.89 19.07
N ARG A 78 24.53 8.67 18.56
CA ARG A 78 24.52 8.39 17.12
C ARG A 78 23.13 8.44 16.47
N SER A 79 22.08 8.15 17.23
CA SER A 79 20.71 8.11 16.70
C SER A 79 20.18 9.48 16.29
N GLY A 80 20.60 10.56 16.96
CA GLY A 80 20.08 11.91 16.72
C GLY A 80 18.62 12.13 17.17
N LEU A 81 17.96 11.14 17.76
CA LEU A 81 16.53 11.19 18.14
C LEU A 81 16.24 11.95 19.45
N GLY A 82 17.26 12.37 20.19
CA GLY A 82 17.12 13.09 21.45
C GLY A 82 16.31 12.30 22.50
N TRP A 83 15.35 12.95 23.16
CA TRP A 83 14.51 12.35 24.20
C TRP A 83 13.55 11.26 23.71
N LYS A 84 13.19 11.25 22.41
CA LYS A 84 12.33 10.21 21.83
C LYS A 84 13.01 8.84 21.87
N PHE A 85 14.33 8.82 21.75
CA PHE A 85 15.12 7.60 21.90
C PHE A 85 14.93 7.00 23.30
N LEU A 86 14.96 7.84 24.34
CA LEU A 86 14.80 7.42 25.72
C LEU A 86 13.41 6.83 25.99
N ALA A 87 12.36 7.42 25.40
CA ALA A 87 10.98 6.94 25.52
C ALA A 87 10.73 5.61 24.77
N LEU A 88 11.36 5.39 23.62
CA LEU A 88 11.24 4.15 22.83
C LEU A 88 12.03 3.00 23.46
N TYR A 89 13.23 3.28 23.98
CA TYR A 89 14.14 2.28 24.57
C TYR A 89 14.14 2.32 26.10
N TRP A 90 13.02 2.68 26.73
CA TRP A 90 12.89 2.81 28.19
C TRP A 90 13.23 1.52 28.95
N TYR A 91 12.94 0.36 28.36
CA TYR A 91 13.29 -0.96 28.90
C TYR A 91 14.81 -1.17 28.98
N GLU A 92 15.57 -0.59 28.05
CA GLU A 92 17.02 -0.69 28.06
C GLU A 92 17.65 0.07 29.22
N ILE A 93 17.04 1.18 29.62
CA ILE A 93 17.45 2.00 30.76
C ILE A 93 17.22 1.23 32.06
N LEU A 94 16.07 0.59 32.20
CA LEU A 94 15.78 -0.24 33.37
C LEU A 94 16.71 -1.46 33.48
N GLY A 95 17.15 -2.00 32.35
CA GLY A 95 18.13 -3.09 32.31
C GLY A 95 19.54 -2.72 32.79
N MET A 96 19.85 -1.41 32.89
CA MET A 96 21.17 -0.91 33.34
C MET A 96 21.31 -0.81 34.84
N ILE A 97 20.23 -0.93 35.61
CA ILE A 97 20.26 -0.74 37.05
C ILE A 97 20.87 -2.00 37.69
N PRO A 98 22.04 -1.90 38.35
CA PRO A 98 22.65 -3.02 39.06
C PRO A 98 21.90 -3.19 40.40
N LEU A 99 21.03 -4.20 40.47
CA LEU A 99 20.23 -4.47 41.68
C LEU A 99 20.84 -5.53 42.60
N SER A 100 22.07 -5.94 42.31
CA SER A 100 22.84 -6.84 43.18
C SER A 100 23.31 -6.12 44.47
N ASP A 101 23.04 -4.83 44.62
CA ASP A 101 23.37 -4.07 45.83
C ASP A 101 22.63 -4.60 47.08
N PRO A 102 23.33 -4.86 48.20
CA PRO A 102 22.74 -5.25 49.48
C PRO A 102 21.59 -4.35 49.97
N ALA A 103 21.53 -3.08 49.53
CA ALA A 103 20.47 -2.14 49.91
C ALA A 103 19.07 -2.53 49.39
N PHE A 104 18.98 -3.30 48.29
CA PHE A 104 17.69 -3.73 47.69
C PHE A 104 17.22 -5.11 48.17
N ARG A 105 17.88 -5.70 49.17
CA ARG A 105 17.60 -7.04 49.72
C ARG A 105 16.14 -7.22 50.18
N ALA A 106 15.47 -6.13 50.55
CA ALA A 106 14.07 -6.14 51.01
C ALA A 106 13.01 -6.26 49.90
N PHE A 107 13.34 -5.94 48.64
CA PHE A 107 12.35 -5.87 47.56
C PHE A 107 12.44 -7.06 46.60
N ARG A 108 11.95 -8.23 47.04
CA ARG A 108 11.89 -9.46 46.23
C ARG A 108 11.20 -9.26 44.88
N LEU A 109 10.16 -8.41 44.83
CA LEU A 109 9.41 -8.09 43.61
C LEU A 109 10.27 -7.33 42.57
N LEU A 110 11.09 -6.38 43.04
CA LEU A 110 11.94 -5.56 42.18
C LEU A 110 12.95 -6.43 41.41
N ARG A 111 13.49 -7.46 42.07
CA ARG A 111 14.40 -8.42 41.44
C ARG A 111 13.74 -9.22 40.32
N VAL A 112 12.51 -9.69 40.55
CA VAL A 112 11.72 -10.42 39.54
C VAL A 112 11.43 -9.52 38.33
N VAL A 113 10.99 -8.28 38.56
CA VAL A 113 10.73 -7.30 37.49
C VAL A 113 11.98 -7.07 36.64
N VAL A 114 13.16 -6.95 37.25
CA VAL A 114 14.40 -6.74 36.49
C VAL A 114 14.86 -7.98 35.73
N ILE A 115 14.69 -9.18 36.27
CA ILE A 115 14.92 -10.42 35.51
C ILE A 115 14.02 -10.44 34.27
N PHE A 116 12.74 -10.08 34.43
CA PHE A 116 11.80 -9.96 33.30
C PHE A 116 12.23 -8.90 32.28
N VAL A 117 12.66 -7.71 32.72
CA VAL A 117 13.13 -6.65 31.82
C VAL A 117 14.41 -7.07 31.07
N ARG A 118 15.36 -7.74 31.74
CA ARG A 118 16.57 -8.28 31.11
C ARG A 118 16.23 -9.38 30.10
N LEU A 119 15.25 -10.23 30.40
CA LEU A 119 14.76 -11.26 29.48
C LEU A 119 14.05 -10.65 28.26
N MET A 120 13.21 -9.62 28.46
CA MET A 120 12.59 -8.85 27.39
C MET A 120 13.65 -8.19 26.49
N ARG A 121 14.73 -7.64 27.06
CA ARG A 121 15.85 -7.09 26.27
C ARG A 121 16.53 -8.15 25.41
N VAL A 122 16.75 -9.36 25.94
CA VAL A 122 17.33 -10.49 25.20
C VAL A 122 16.42 -10.90 24.04
N ALA A 123 15.11 -10.92 24.28
CA ALA A 123 14.11 -11.15 23.23
C ALA A 123 14.11 -10.01 22.20
N ASP A 124 14.01 -8.75 22.59
CA ASP A 124 13.97 -7.63 21.65
C ASP A 124 15.26 -7.51 20.83
N ARG A 125 16.43 -7.80 21.40
CA ARG A 125 17.69 -7.78 20.63
C ARG A 125 17.76 -8.90 19.58
N THR A 126 16.99 -9.97 19.71
CA THR A 126 16.88 -11.05 18.71
C THR A 126 15.69 -10.87 17.76
N PHE A 127 14.66 -10.15 18.17
CA PHE A 127 13.36 -10.04 17.46
C PHE A 127 13.03 -8.65 16.86
N GLY A 128 13.72 -7.59 17.28
CA GLY A 128 13.30 -6.19 17.10
C GLY A 128 13.12 -5.70 15.66
N ASP A 129 13.99 -6.10 14.73
CA ASP A 129 13.89 -5.62 13.34
C ASP A 129 13.02 -6.50 12.44
N ARG A 130 12.85 -7.78 12.80
CA ARG A 130 12.17 -8.78 11.94
C ARG A 130 10.66 -8.86 12.18
N ILE A 131 10.22 -8.72 13.43
CA ILE A 131 8.78 -8.85 13.75
C ILE A 131 8.03 -7.61 13.29
N THR A 132 8.54 -6.41 13.57
CA THR A 132 7.82 -5.16 13.22
C THR A 132 7.61 -5.03 11.72
N ALA A 133 8.63 -5.31 10.89
CA ALA A 133 8.50 -5.24 9.43
C ALA A 133 7.60 -6.35 8.85
N TYR A 134 7.69 -7.58 9.37
CA TYR A 134 6.90 -8.71 8.90
C TYR A 134 5.42 -8.62 9.30
N VAL A 135 5.15 -8.23 10.55
CA VAL A 135 3.79 -8.02 11.08
C VAL A 135 3.16 -6.82 10.37
N VAL A 136 3.83 -5.67 10.29
CA VAL A 136 3.26 -4.51 9.60
C VAL A 136 3.03 -4.81 8.11
N GLY A 137 3.98 -5.45 7.41
CA GLY A 137 3.80 -5.81 6.00
C GLY A 137 2.63 -6.77 5.74
N ARG A 138 2.52 -7.86 6.52
CA ARG A 138 1.47 -8.88 6.33
C ARG A 138 0.09 -8.38 6.75
N PHE A 139 -0.01 -7.66 7.87
CA PHE A 139 -1.28 -7.17 8.38
C PHE A 139 -1.75 -5.91 7.65
N SER A 140 -0.87 -4.97 7.29
CA SER A 140 -1.26 -3.81 6.47
C SER A 140 -1.77 -4.24 5.10
N GLY A 141 -1.13 -5.21 4.43
CA GLY A 141 -1.62 -5.72 3.14
C GLY A 141 -3.00 -6.36 3.25
N ALA A 142 -3.25 -7.18 4.27
CA ALA A 142 -4.54 -7.83 4.48
C ALA A 142 -5.65 -6.83 4.88
N ILE A 143 -5.36 -5.90 5.79
CA ILE A 143 -6.28 -4.86 6.25
C ILE A 143 -6.62 -3.91 5.09
N VAL A 144 -5.61 -3.45 4.35
CA VAL A 144 -5.81 -2.54 3.20
C VAL A 144 -6.61 -3.22 2.11
N ASN A 145 -6.35 -4.49 1.78
CA ASN A 145 -7.13 -5.22 0.77
C ASN A 145 -8.58 -5.46 1.22
N ALA A 146 -8.80 -5.77 2.51
CA ALA A 146 -10.15 -5.95 3.05
C ALA A 146 -10.97 -4.64 3.03
N ILE A 147 -10.30 -3.49 3.17
CA ILE A 147 -10.95 -2.17 3.17
C ILE A 147 -11.11 -1.61 1.75
N ARG A 148 -10.17 -1.88 0.83
CA ARG A 148 -10.19 -1.32 -0.54
C ARG A 148 -11.41 -1.76 -1.34
N THR A 149 -11.76 -3.05 -1.30
CA THR A 149 -12.88 -3.57 -2.10
C THR A 149 -14.21 -2.91 -1.72
N PRO A 150 -14.61 -2.82 -0.43
CA PRO A 150 -15.81 -2.09 -0.02
C PRO A 150 -15.80 -0.62 -0.42
N ILE A 151 -14.66 0.06 -0.29
CA ILE A 151 -14.54 1.48 -0.68
C ILE A 151 -14.75 1.65 -2.19
N THR A 152 -14.11 0.83 -3.02
CA THR A 152 -14.27 0.92 -4.48
C THR A 152 -15.71 0.69 -4.90
N VAL A 153 -16.40 -0.27 -4.28
CA VAL A 153 -17.83 -0.52 -4.53
C VAL A 153 -18.66 0.68 -4.12
N ALA A 154 -18.45 1.22 -2.91
CA ALA A 154 -19.21 2.38 -2.41
C ALA A 154 -18.98 3.65 -3.27
N VAL A 155 -17.74 3.88 -3.72
CA VAL A 155 -17.42 5.01 -4.62
C VAL A 155 -18.07 4.80 -5.99
N LEU A 156 -18.06 3.57 -6.52
CA LEU A 156 -18.73 3.28 -7.77
C LEU A 156 -20.25 3.46 -7.65
N ASP A 157 -20.85 3.06 -6.53
CA ASP A 157 -22.28 3.27 -6.26
C ASP A 157 -22.62 4.76 -6.30
N GLU A 158 -21.79 5.61 -5.71
CA GLU A 158 -21.95 7.07 -5.77
C GLU A 158 -21.81 7.59 -7.21
N VAL A 159 -20.80 7.12 -7.96
CA VAL A 159 -20.60 7.51 -9.37
C VAL A 159 -21.77 7.06 -10.24
N ILE A 160 -22.29 5.85 -10.04
CA ILE A 160 -23.48 5.33 -10.75
C ILE A 160 -24.69 6.20 -10.44
N ALA A 161 -24.90 6.60 -9.19
CA ALA A 161 -26.00 7.48 -8.80
C ALA A 161 -25.92 8.86 -9.47
N VAL A 162 -24.71 9.45 -9.55
CA VAL A 162 -24.46 10.69 -10.30
C VAL A 162 -24.72 10.49 -11.79
N ILE A 163 -24.29 9.36 -12.35
CA ILE A 163 -24.53 9.04 -13.75
C ILE A 163 -26.03 8.94 -14.01
N GLN A 164 -26.80 8.24 -13.16
CA GLN A 164 -28.24 8.07 -13.31
C GLN A 164 -29.05 9.36 -13.22
N THR A 165 -28.49 10.42 -12.62
CA THR A 165 -29.14 11.73 -12.50
C THR A 165 -28.69 12.72 -13.58
N GLY A 166 -27.73 12.33 -14.43
CA GLY A 166 -27.17 13.17 -15.48
C GLY A 166 -28.07 13.35 -16.70
N ASN A 167 -28.06 14.55 -17.28
CA ASN A 167 -28.90 14.92 -18.42
C ASN A 167 -28.17 14.68 -19.77
N TYR A 168 -27.78 13.42 -20.04
CA TYR A 168 -26.91 13.06 -21.18
C TYR A 168 -27.47 13.46 -22.53
N THR A 169 -28.77 13.35 -22.73
CA THR A 169 -29.39 13.65 -24.03
C THR A 169 -29.18 15.11 -24.42
N ARG A 170 -29.24 16.02 -23.43
CA ARG A 170 -28.91 17.44 -23.61
C ARG A 170 -27.42 17.66 -23.90
N HIS A 171 -26.53 16.89 -23.27
CA HIS A 171 -25.09 16.97 -23.57
C HIS A 171 -24.79 16.48 -24.99
N ILE A 172 -25.43 15.41 -25.44
CA ILE A 172 -25.29 14.88 -26.80
C ILE A 172 -25.85 15.87 -27.82
N SER A 173 -27.03 16.45 -27.58
CA SER A 173 -27.60 17.45 -28.49
C SER A 173 -26.70 18.68 -28.61
N THR A 174 -26.17 19.17 -27.48
CA THR A 174 -25.24 20.30 -27.47
C THR A 174 -23.96 19.99 -28.23
N ALA A 175 -23.39 18.79 -28.03
CA ALA A 175 -22.19 18.37 -28.74
C ALA A 175 -22.42 18.21 -30.26
N ILE A 176 -23.59 17.74 -30.69
CA ILE A 176 -23.96 17.67 -32.11
C ILE A 176 -24.10 19.07 -32.70
N GLU A 177 -24.75 19.98 -32.00
CA GLU A 177 -24.96 21.36 -32.45
C GLU A 177 -23.62 22.13 -32.54
N GLU A 178 -22.74 21.97 -31.55
CA GLU A 178 -21.39 22.56 -31.55
C GLU A 178 -20.51 22.06 -32.70
N ASN A 179 -20.69 20.81 -33.13
CA ASN A 179 -19.86 20.17 -34.17
C ASN A 179 -20.61 19.92 -35.49
N ARG A 180 -21.73 20.61 -35.72
CA ARG A 180 -22.62 20.39 -36.87
C ARG A 180 -21.89 20.41 -38.21
N ALA A 181 -20.98 21.36 -38.41
CA ALA A 181 -20.22 21.50 -39.65
C ALA A 181 -19.27 20.31 -39.92
N GLU A 182 -18.67 19.72 -38.88
CA GLU A 182 -17.84 18.52 -39.01
C GLU A 182 -18.67 17.29 -39.31
N ILE A 183 -19.84 17.18 -38.67
CA ILE A 183 -20.78 16.07 -38.89
C ILE A 183 -21.35 16.13 -40.32
N ASP A 184 -21.67 17.32 -40.83
CA ASP A 184 -22.11 17.52 -42.22
C ASP A 184 -21.04 17.04 -43.22
N ALA A 185 -19.78 17.42 -43.00
CA ALA A 185 -18.67 16.98 -43.84
C ALA A 185 -18.49 15.46 -43.79
N LEU A 186 -18.57 14.86 -42.59
CA LEU A 186 -18.50 13.41 -42.40
C LEU A 186 -19.63 12.67 -43.12
N ILE A 187 -20.86 13.17 -43.02
CA ILE A 187 -22.03 12.57 -43.69
C ILE A 187 -21.87 12.63 -45.21
N ILE A 188 -21.42 13.77 -45.75
CA ILE A 188 -21.16 13.92 -47.19
C ILE A 188 -20.06 12.93 -47.65
N ASP A 189 -19.00 12.78 -46.88
CA ASP A 189 -17.90 11.86 -47.19
C ASP A 189 -18.36 10.38 -47.13
N LEU A 190 -19.16 10.02 -46.13
CA LEU A 190 -19.73 8.67 -46.00
C LEU A 190 -20.68 8.35 -47.16
N ILE A 191 -21.57 9.28 -47.53
CA ILE A 191 -22.50 9.10 -48.67
C ILE A 191 -21.74 8.99 -49.98
N ARG A 192 -20.63 9.72 -50.12
CA ARG A 192 -19.75 9.65 -51.30
C ARG A 192 -18.96 8.33 -51.36
N GLN A 193 -18.64 7.72 -50.21
CA GLN A 193 -17.97 6.41 -50.14
C GLN A 193 -18.94 5.23 -50.28
N ASP A 194 -20.23 5.40 -49.98
CA ASP A 194 -21.21 4.32 -50.08
C ASP A 194 -21.51 3.92 -51.54
N GLN A 195 -21.41 2.63 -51.83
CA GLN A 195 -21.62 2.06 -53.17
C GLN A 195 -23.06 2.21 -53.67
N ALA A 196 -24.05 2.31 -52.77
CA ALA A 196 -25.45 2.48 -53.16
C ALA A 196 -25.71 3.83 -53.86
N THR A 197 -24.92 4.86 -53.54
CA THR A 197 -24.99 6.21 -54.15
C THR A 197 -24.45 6.25 -55.58
N GLY A 198 -23.81 5.19 -56.06
CA GLY A 198 -23.19 5.12 -57.39
C GLY A 198 -24.15 5.38 -58.56
N LYS A 199 -25.47 5.16 -58.38
CA LYS A 199 -26.51 5.49 -59.38
C LYS A 199 -27.02 6.93 -59.27
N LEU A 200 -26.91 7.53 -58.08
CA LEU A 200 -27.37 8.88 -57.78
C LEU A 200 -26.39 9.95 -58.33
N ARG A 201 -25.10 9.60 -58.46
CA ARG A 201 -24.03 10.44 -59.04
C ARG A 201 -24.25 10.90 -60.49
N TYR A 202 -25.23 10.32 -61.19
CA TYR A 202 -25.57 10.66 -62.58
C TYR A 202 -26.72 11.66 -62.71
N LEU A 203 -27.39 12.02 -61.60
CA LEU A 203 -28.45 13.01 -61.62
C LEU A 203 -27.86 14.43 -61.51
N PRO A 204 -28.33 15.39 -62.34
CA PRO A 204 -28.07 16.80 -62.05
C PRO A 204 -28.67 17.13 -60.67
N PHE A 205 -27.99 17.96 -59.89
CA PHE A 205 -28.38 18.38 -58.51
C PHE A 205 -28.22 17.32 -57.40
N HIS A 206 -27.47 16.23 -57.63
CA HIS A 206 -27.19 15.20 -56.61
C HIS A 206 -26.69 15.78 -55.27
N ASP A 207 -25.71 16.67 -55.32
CA ASP A 207 -25.07 17.21 -54.13
C ASP A 207 -26.02 18.10 -53.31
N ASP A 208 -26.95 18.79 -53.99
CA ASP A 208 -27.97 19.61 -53.33
C ASP A 208 -29.02 18.75 -52.62
N VAL A 209 -29.42 17.63 -53.25
CA VAL A 209 -30.35 16.66 -52.66
C VAL A 209 -29.71 15.98 -51.45
N VAL A 210 -28.45 15.57 -51.55
CA VAL A 210 -27.72 14.95 -50.44
C VAL A 210 -27.58 15.91 -49.26
N ARG A 211 -27.23 17.19 -49.52
CA ARG A 211 -27.17 18.21 -48.46
C ARG A 211 -28.53 18.45 -47.81
N LEU A 212 -29.59 18.59 -48.60
CA LEU A 212 -30.94 18.77 -48.07
C LEU A 212 -31.40 17.60 -47.19
N VAL A 213 -31.09 16.37 -47.61
CA VAL A 213 -31.41 15.16 -46.84
C VAL A 213 -30.56 15.08 -45.57
N ALA A 214 -29.26 15.37 -45.64
CA ALA A 214 -28.38 15.41 -44.47
C ALA A 214 -28.86 16.46 -43.45
N ASP A 215 -29.17 17.68 -43.89
CA ASP A 215 -29.71 18.75 -43.06
C ASP A 215 -31.03 18.35 -42.39
N THR A 216 -31.90 17.66 -43.14
CA THR A 216 -33.20 17.19 -42.65
C THR A 216 -33.03 16.09 -41.61
N VAL A 217 -32.16 15.11 -41.87
CA VAL A 217 -31.87 14.01 -40.94
C VAL A 217 -31.24 14.52 -39.66
N LEU A 218 -30.25 15.42 -39.74
CA LEU A 218 -29.61 16.00 -38.55
C LEU A 218 -30.61 16.77 -37.68
N ARG A 219 -31.49 17.54 -38.32
CA ARG A 219 -32.55 18.26 -37.60
C ARG A 219 -33.51 17.32 -36.90
N LEU A 220 -33.94 16.25 -37.58
CA LEU A 220 -34.80 15.22 -36.98
C LEU A 220 -34.10 14.49 -35.83
N VAL A 221 -32.79 14.25 -35.94
CA VAL A 221 -31.99 13.63 -34.87
C VAL A 221 -31.89 14.56 -33.66
N GLU A 222 -31.61 15.85 -33.86
CA GLU A 222 -31.60 16.84 -32.77
C GLU A 222 -32.97 16.97 -32.10
N GLU A 223 -34.03 17.06 -32.90
CA GLU A 223 -35.41 17.16 -32.41
C GLU A 223 -35.83 15.88 -31.67
N GLY A 224 -35.40 14.71 -32.17
CA GLY A 224 -35.58 13.42 -31.51
C GLY A 224 -34.79 13.31 -30.19
N LEU A 225 -33.55 13.79 -30.14
CA LEU A 225 -32.76 13.85 -28.90
C LEU A 225 -33.36 14.83 -27.89
N ALA A 226 -34.08 15.86 -28.32
CA ALA A 226 -34.81 16.75 -27.42
C ALA A 226 -36.14 16.13 -26.90
N ASP A 227 -36.64 15.04 -27.49
CA ASP A 227 -37.89 14.39 -27.10
C ASP A 227 -37.72 13.60 -25.78
N THR A 228 -38.67 13.80 -24.86
CA THR A 228 -38.69 13.15 -23.54
C THR A 228 -38.63 11.62 -23.61
N ARG A 229 -39.21 11.00 -24.64
CA ARG A 229 -39.22 9.53 -24.79
C ARG A 229 -37.84 8.98 -25.13
N VAL A 230 -37.09 9.69 -25.97
CA VAL A 230 -35.71 9.31 -26.31
C VAL A 230 -34.80 9.49 -25.10
N HIS A 231 -35.04 10.52 -24.28
CA HIS A 231 -34.35 10.71 -23.01
C HIS A 231 -34.56 9.52 -22.04
N GLU A 232 -35.79 9.03 -21.92
CA GLU A 232 -36.11 7.86 -21.08
C GLU A 232 -35.39 6.59 -21.57
N ILE A 233 -35.43 6.31 -22.88
CA ILE A 233 -34.78 5.14 -23.48
C ILE A 233 -33.25 5.16 -23.26
N ILE A 234 -32.61 6.32 -23.46
CA ILE A 234 -31.17 6.45 -23.25
C ILE A 234 -30.83 6.30 -21.76
N SER A 235 -31.64 6.89 -20.88
CA SER A 235 -31.46 6.77 -19.42
C SER A 235 -31.57 5.32 -18.96
N ASP A 236 -32.50 4.55 -19.51
CA ASP A 236 -32.67 3.12 -19.21
C ASP A 236 -31.48 2.29 -19.69
N ALA A 237 -30.99 2.53 -20.91
CA ALA A 237 -29.81 1.83 -21.44
C ALA A 237 -28.54 2.11 -20.61
N ILE A 238 -28.35 3.36 -20.16
CA ILE A 238 -27.24 3.75 -19.28
C ILE A 238 -27.41 3.11 -17.89
N ARG A 239 -28.64 3.08 -17.36
CA ARG A 239 -28.95 2.43 -16.08
C ARG A 239 -28.61 0.94 -16.12
N GLU A 240 -29.01 0.24 -17.18
CA GLU A 240 -28.74 -1.18 -17.36
C GLU A 240 -27.22 -1.45 -17.48
N SER A 241 -26.52 -0.66 -18.30
CA SER A 241 -25.06 -0.76 -18.44
C SER A 241 -24.31 -0.51 -17.13
N ALA A 242 -24.77 0.46 -16.31
CA ALA A 242 -24.18 0.75 -15.01
C ALA A 242 -24.37 -0.40 -14.00
N VAL A 243 -25.53 -1.06 -14.05
CA VAL A 243 -25.81 -2.26 -13.23
C VAL A 243 -24.90 -3.42 -13.65
N GLU A 244 -24.70 -3.63 -14.96
CA GLU A 244 -23.80 -4.65 -15.49
C GLU A 244 -22.33 -4.42 -15.07
N LEU A 245 -21.85 -3.17 -15.11
CA LEU A 245 -20.50 -2.81 -14.64
C LEU A 245 -20.29 -3.16 -13.16
N ARG A 246 -21.30 -2.90 -12.31
CA ARG A 246 -21.27 -3.26 -10.89
C ARG A 246 -21.17 -4.77 -10.69
N GLU A 247 -22.00 -5.53 -11.41
CA GLU A 247 -22.04 -6.99 -11.29
C GLU A 247 -20.71 -7.64 -11.72
N ASN A 248 -20.10 -7.10 -12.77
CA ASN A 248 -18.80 -7.57 -13.28
C ASN A 248 -17.62 -7.27 -12.33
N ILE A 249 -17.68 -6.23 -11.51
CA ILE A 249 -16.66 -5.92 -10.50
C ILE A 249 -16.77 -6.82 -9.27
N GLY A 250 -18.00 -7.23 -8.92
CA GLY A 250 -18.27 -8.17 -7.83
C GLY A 250 -17.97 -9.63 -8.16
N SER A 251 -17.89 -9.98 -9.45
CA SER A 251 -17.65 -11.35 -9.91
C SER A 251 -16.15 -11.67 -10.07
N GLU A 252 -15.81 -12.97 -10.01
CA GLU A 252 -14.42 -13.47 -10.14
C GLU A 252 -13.70 -13.02 -11.43
N ALA A 253 -14.44 -12.53 -12.43
CA ALA A 253 -13.92 -12.02 -13.70
C ALA A 253 -13.00 -10.80 -13.52
N HIS A 254 -13.33 -9.87 -12.61
CA HIS A 254 -12.47 -8.70 -12.37
C HIS A 254 -11.17 -9.06 -11.63
N ALA A 255 -11.23 -10.08 -10.77
CA ALA A 255 -10.04 -10.63 -10.12
C ALA A 255 -9.13 -11.37 -11.12
N ALA A 256 -9.71 -12.02 -12.13
CA ALA A 256 -8.95 -12.67 -13.21
C ALA A 256 -8.20 -11.66 -14.08
N VAL A 257 -8.86 -10.58 -14.53
CA VAL A 257 -8.23 -9.53 -15.35
C VAL A 257 -7.14 -8.78 -14.58
N LYS A 258 -7.34 -8.51 -13.29
CA LYS A 258 -6.31 -7.87 -12.45
C LYS A 258 -5.09 -8.78 -12.25
N ARG A 259 -5.30 -10.08 -12.00
CA ARG A 259 -4.21 -11.06 -11.91
C ARG A 259 -3.45 -11.19 -13.22
N ASP A 260 -4.13 -11.05 -14.36
CA ASP A 260 -3.51 -11.09 -15.68
C ASP A 260 -2.67 -9.83 -15.95
N LYS A 261 -3.18 -8.64 -15.59
CA LYS A 261 -2.39 -7.38 -15.64
C LYS A 261 -1.16 -7.40 -14.75
N GLU A 262 -1.26 -7.95 -13.53
CA GLU A 262 -0.11 -8.12 -12.62
C GLU A 262 0.91 -9.14 -13.16
N ARG A 263 0.45 -10.16 -13.90
CA ARG A 263 1.31 -11.19 -14.51
C ARG A 263 1.97 -10.71 -15.83
N PHE A 264 1.32 -9.81 -16.57
CA PHE A 264 1.76 -9.40 -17.91
C PHE A 264 2.17 -7.94 -18.05
N GLY A 265 2.21 -7.16 -16.97
CA GLY A 265 2.92 -5.87 -16.88
C GLY A 265 2.85 -5.00 -18.15
N LYS A 266 1.66 -4.51 -18.48
CA LYS A 266 1.47 -3.36 -19.37
C LYS A 266 0.87 -2.19 -18.60
#